data_AF-A0A3B9SNK2-F1
#
_entry.id   AF-A0A3B9SNK2-F1
#
_cell.length_a   1.000
_cell.length_b   1.000
_cell.length_c   1.000
_cell.angle_alpha   90.00
_cell.angle_beta   90.00
_cell.angle_gamma   90.00
#
_symmetry.space_group_name_H-M   'P 1'
#
loop_
_entity.id
_entity.type
_entity.pdbx_description
1 polymer ?
#
loop_
_entity_poly.entity_id
_entity_poly.type
_entity_poly.pdbx_seq_one_letter_code
_entity_poly.pdbx_strand_id
1 'polypeptide(L)'
;MFHVEHLEHIASCPLCHSMESDSTLVVRDHMVSQEDFSIVACSSCGFMRTTPRPSGETIGRYYDSPAYKSHNEAGRGLFDILYHFLRGYAARKKVQFFHRLVPSKSKIRVLLDVGCGIGVFLEEAKKQKWTVFGVEISENARKQAEKRINQLVFEKIEDLPVEQKFDGISLFHVLEHLPDPVHTLKVLHERAQPGAALVLALPNPKSWDAEHYGVHWAAWDVPIHFWHFTKEDVNRLATKTGWQLESIRPMRLDAYYVGLLSESFQHGSKRWIAATWKGFWSNIRGGRENTSSLMYVLRKPS
;
A
#
# COMPACT_ATOMS: atom_id res chain seq x y z
N MET A 1 -26.61 8.58 -4.16
CA MET A 1 -25.56 9.14 -3.29
C MET A 1 -24.98 7.96 -2.53
N PHE A 2 -23.68 7.72 -2.62
CA PHE A 2 -23.05 6.65 -1.84
C PHE A 2 -22.96 7.14 -0.39
N HIS A 3 -23.66 6.47 0.53
CA HIS A 3 -23.62 6.79 1.96
C HIS A 3 -22.90 5.67 2.71
N VAL A 4 -22.07 6.03 3.69
CA VAL A 4 -21.32 5.04 4.45
C VAL A 4 -22.14 4.54 5.63
N GLU A 5 -22.67 3.33 5.48
CA GLU A 5 -23.39 2.63 6.54
C GLU A 5 -22.42 1.79 7.38
N HIS A 6 -22.80 1.50 8.64
CA HIS A 6 -22.04 0.66 9.57
C HIS A 6 -20.59 1.10 9.79
N LEU A 7 -20.44 2.30 10.32
CA LEU A 7 -19.17 2.89 10.71
C LEU A 7 -18.69 2.34 12.06
N GLU A 8 -17.40 2.00 12.16
CA GLU A 8 -16.77 1.57 13.39
C GLU A 8 -15.74 2.58 13.91
N HIS A 9 -15.64 2.67 15.23
CA HIS A 9 -14.67 3.49 15.93
C HIS A 9 -13.59 2.62 16.57
N ILE A 10 -12.34 2.82 16.15
CA ILE A 10 -11.21 2.15 16.78
C ILE A 10 -10.84 2.92 18.05
N ALA A 11 -11.33 2.41 19.19
CA ALA A 11 -11.16 3.04 20.48
C ALA A 11 -9.72 2.93 21.03
N SER A 12 -8.98 1.87 20.68
CA SER A 12 -7.63 1.61 21.19
C SER A 12 -6.56 1.65 20.08
N CYS A 13 -5.43 2.30 20.34
CA CYS A 13 -4.29 2.31 19.44
C CYS A 13 -3.69 0.89 19.28
N PRO A 14 -3.53 0.35 18.05
CA PRO A 14 -2.98 -1.02 17.88
C PRO A 14 -1.50 -1.15 18.26
N LEU A 15 -0.75 -0.04 18.29
CA LEU A 15 0.67 -0.05 18.66
C LEU A 15 0.89 -0.05 20.16
N CYS A 16 0.23 0.85 20.91
CA CYS A 16 0.49 1.06 22.33
C CYS A 16 -0.72 0.81 23.25
N HIS A 17 -1.89 0.47 22.70
CA HIS A 17 -3.15 0.20 23.40
C HIS A 17 -3.76 1.39 24.16
N SER A 18 -3.17 2.59 24.09
CA SER A 18 -3.77 3.81 24.60
C SER A 18 -5.13 4.08 23.95
N MET A 19 -6.07 4.54 24.78
CA MET A 19 -7.42 4.93 24.37
C MET A 19 -7.50 6.42 24.04
N GLU A 20 -6.45 7.17 24.34
CA GLU A 20 -6.40 8.61 24.18
C GLU A 20 -5.90 9.00 22.80
N SER A 21 -6.52 10.04 22.25
CA SER A 21 -6.18 10.60 20.97
C SER A 21 -6.04 12.11 21.05
N ASP A 22 -4.98 12.58 20.41
CA ASP A 22 -4.69 13.98 20.17
C ASP A 22 -5.05 14.37 18.74
N SER A 23 -4.94 15.67 18.45
CA SER A 23 -4.95 16.32 17.14
C SER A 23 -5.81 15.64 16.06
N THR A 24 -6.92 16.29 15.72
CA THR A 24 -7.80 15.84 14.64
C THR A 24 -7.53 16.62 13.36
N LEU A 25 -7.30 15.91 12.26
CA LEU A 25 -7.34 16.45 10.90
C LEU A 25 -8.62 15.95 10.23
N VAL A 26 -9.50 16.86 9.78
CA VAL A 26 -10.70 16.50 9.03
C VAL A 26 -10.37 16.47 7.54
N VAL A 27 -10.59 15.34 6.90
CA VAL A 27 -10.28 15.08 5.48
C VAL A 27 -11.54 14.59 4.79
N ARG A 28 -11.80 15.10 3.60
CA ARG A 28 -12.93 14.67 2.76
C ARG A 28 -12.53 13.47 1.90
N ASP A 29 -13.40 12.47 1.78
CA ASP A 29 -13.28 11.44 0.74
C ASP A 29 -13.60 12.07 -0.62
N HIS A 30 -12.57 12.36 -1.41
CA HIS A 30 -12.73 12.99 -2.71
C HIS A 30 -13.12 12.01 -3.84
N MET A 31 -13.24 10.71 -3.58
CA MET A 31 -13.46 9.70 -4.62
C MET A 31 -14.85 9.08 -4.58
N VAL A 32 -15.28 8.52 -3.44
CA VAL A 32 -16.45 7.64 -3.42
C VAL A 32 -17.65 8.27 -2.69
N SER A 33 -17.56 8.43 -1.38
CA SER A 33 -18.65 8.90 -0.52
C SER A 33 -18.84 10.41 -0.55
N GLN A 34 -17.76 11.19 -0.75
CA GLN A 34 -17.81 12.65 -0.57
C GLN A 34 -18.23 13.05 0.86
N GLU A 35 -17.96 12.18 1.84
CA GLU A 35 -18.16 12.45 3.27
C GLU A 35 -16.84 12.86 3.92
N ASP A 36 -16.93 13.51 5.08
CA ASP A 36 -15.76 13.96 5.84
C ASP A 36 -15.42 12.93 6.92
N PHE A 37 -14.13 12.60 7.04
CA PHE A 37 -13.59 11.67 8.03
C PHE A 37 -12.50 12.36 8.85
N SER A 38 -12.29 11.87 10.06
CA SER A 38 -11.25 12.39 10.95
C SER A 38 -10.03 11.48 10.93
N ILE A 39 -8.85 12.07 10.80
CA ILE A 39 -7.58 11.41 11.12
C ILE A 39 -7.17 11.88 12.51
N VAL A 40 -6.99 10.95 13.44
CA VAL A 40 -6.60 11.23 14.83
C VAL A 40 -5.25 10.59 15.13
N ALA A 41 -4.41 11.29 15.88
CA ALA A 41 -3.15 10.75 16.37
C ALA A 41 -3.37 10.13 17.76
N CYS A 42 -2.66 9.05 18.09
CA CYS A 42 -2.61 8.57 19.47
C CYS A 42 -1.76 9.52 20.34
N SER A 43 -2.26 9.94 21.51
CA SER A 43 -1.53 10.87 22.38
C SER A 43 -0.22 10.28 22.92
N SER A 44 -0.17 8.97 23.11
CA SER A 44 0.98 8.29 23.71
C SER A 44 2.09 7.96 22.72
N CYS A 45 1.76 7.63 21.46
CA CYS A 45 2.76 7.17 20.48
C CYS A 45 2.74 7.91 19.15
N GLY A 46 1.76 8.78 18.89
CA GLY A 46 1.63 9.56 17.66
C GLY A 46 1.04 8.80 16.48
N PHE A 47 0.74 7.50 16.62
CA PHE A 47 0.23 6.70 15.49
C PHE A 47 -1.13 7.19 15.02
N MET A 48 -1.22 7.49 13.72
CA MET A 48 -2.38 8.12 13.10
C MET A 48 -3.34 7.07 12.51
N ARG A 49 -4.64 7.28 12.74
CA ARG A 49 -5.71 6.43 12.24
C ARG A 49 -6.89 7.23 11.73
N THR A 50 -7.57 6.71 10.73
CA THR A 50 -8.84 7.26 10.25
C THR A 50 -10.00 6.77 11.13
N THR A 51 -10.90 7.68 11.50
CA THR A 51 -12.09 7.40 12.29
C THR A 51 -13.25 8.35 11.94
N PRO A 52 -14.50 7.88 11.97
CA PRO A 52 -14.85 6.46 11.90
C PRO A 52 -14.36 5.83 10.57
N ARG A 53 -14.28 4.50 10.49
CA ARG A 53 -14.00 3.79 9.24
C ARG A 53 -15.15 2.85 8.88
N PRO A 54 -15.38 2.52 7.60
CA PRO A 54 -16.33 1.48 7.22
C PRO A 54 -15.96 0.16 7.88
N SER A 55 -16.97 -0.58 8.35
CA SER A 55 -16.76 -1.93 8.86
C SER A 55 -16.35 -2.89 7.72
N GLY A 56 -15.91 -4.09 8.10
CA GLY A 56 -15.61 -5.15 7.13
C GLY A 56 -16.80 -5.52 6.23
N GLU A 57 -18.04 -5.26 6.67
CA GLU A 57 -19.26 -5.56 5.90
C GLU A 57 -19.50 -4.53 4.79
N THR A 58 -19.13 -3.26 4.99
CA THR A 58 -19.45 -2.18 4.05
C THR A 58 -18.26 -1.68 3.25
N ILE A 59 -17.02 -1.97 3.69
CA ILE A 59 -15.79 -1.58 2.97
C ILE A 59 -15.72 -2.16 1.55
N GLY A 60 -16.28 -3.35 1.30
CA GLY A 60 -16.33 -3.97 -0.03
C GLY A 60 -16.93 -3.05 -1.10
N ARG A 61 -17.95 -2.27 -0.72
CA ARG A 61 -18.64 -1.33 -1.62
C ARG A 61 -17.74 -0.21 -2.12
N TYR A 62 -16.69 0.16 -1.38
CA TYR A 62 -15.68 1.11 -1.84
C TYR A 62 -14.85 0.53 -2.97
N TYR A 63 -14.39 -0.72 -2.81
CA TYR A 63 -13.57 -1.40 -3.81
C TYR A 63 -14.34 -1.72 -5.10
N ASP A 64 -15.65 -1.94 -5.00
CA ASP A 64 -16.52 -2.17 -6.16
C ASP A 64 -16.97 -0.88 -6.87
N SER A 65 -16.72 0.28 -6.28
CA SER A 65 -17.14 1.56 -6.85
C SER A 65 -16.42 1.83 -8.17
N PRO A 66 -17.13 2.20 -9.26
CA PRO A 66 -16.50 2.63 -10.51
C PRO A 66 -15.60 3.87 -10.36
N ALA A 67 -15.81 4.65 -9.29
CA ALA A 67 -14.96 5.78 -8.93
C ALA A 67 -13.61 5.32 -8.33
N TYR A 68 -13.58 4.15 -7.68
CA TYR A 68 -12.36 3.50 -7.22
C TYR A 68 -11.67 2.77 -8.38
N LYS A 69 -10.92 3.52 -9.18
CA LYS A 69 -10.20 3.00 -10.36
C LYS A 69 -8.83 2.45 -9.96
N SER A 70 -8.79 1.35 -9.23
CA SER A 70 -7.51 0.70 -8.89
C SER A 70 -6.80 0.15 -10.14
N HIS A 71 -7.51 -0.53 -11.05
CA HIS A 71 -6.89 -1.11 -12.26
C HIS A 71 -7.87 -1.31 -13.43
N ASN A 72 -8.23 -0.26 -14.17
CA ASN A 72 -8.90 -0.45 -15.46
C ASN A 72 -7.86 -0.71 -16.57
N GLU A 73 -7.90 -1.90 -17.18
CA GLU A 73 -7.18 -2.22 -18.43
C GLU A 73 -7.89 -1.67 -19.69
N ALA A 74 -9.06 -1.06 -19.54
CA ALA A 74 -9.92 -0.66 -20.64
C ALA A 74 -9.75 0.82 -21.01
N GLY A 75 -8.60 1.16 -21.60
CA GLY A 75 -8.37 2.45 -22.23
C GLY A 75 -7.73 2.28 -23.61
N ARG A 76 -8.29 2.94 -24.64
CA ARG A 76 -7.74 2.95 -26.01
C ARG A 76 -7.15 4.33 -26.29
N GLY A 77 -5.97 4.60 -25.74
CA GLY A 77 -5.24 5.84 -25.97
C GLY A 77 -3.73 5.71 -25.77
N LEU A 78 -2.97 6.68 -26.29
CA LEU A 78 -1.51 6.76 -26.10
C LEU A 78 -1.10 6.82 -24.62
N PHE A 79 -1.94 7.44 -23.79
CA PHE A 79 -1.74 7.50 -22.34
C PHE A 79 -1.84 6.14 -21.66
N ASP A 80 -2.77 5.29 -22.07
CA ASP A 80 -2.92 3.96 -21.51
C ASP A 80 -1.71 3.10 -21.89
N ILE A 81 -1.23 3.20 -23.14
CA ILE A 81 -0.01 2.51 -23.59
C ILE A 81 1.19 2.94 -22.73
N LEU A 82 1.39 4.25 -22.54
CA LEU A 82 2.47 4.77 -21.71
C LEU A 82 2.33 4.31 -20.25
N TYR A 83 1.11 4.33 -19.71
CA TYR A 83 0.81 3.90 -18.35
C TYR A 83 1.11 2.41 -18.15
N HIS A 84 0.66 1.55 -19.06
CA HIS A 84 0.96 0.12 -19.05
C HIS A 84 2.47 -0.15 -19.17
N PHE A 85 3.18 0.60 -20.03
CA PHE A 85 4.63 0.52 -20.15
C PHE A 85 5.33 0.90 -18.84
N LEU A 86 4.96 2.03 -18.23
CA LEU A 86 5.52 2.49 -16.95
C LEU A 86 5.22 1.51 -15.81
N ARG A 87 4.02 0.92 -15.79
CA ARG A 87 3.63 -0.11 -14.82
C ARG A 87 4.49 -1.37 -14.98
N GLY A 88 4.69 -1.86 -16.21
CA GLY A 88 5.56 -2.99 -16.50
C GLY A 88 7.02 -2.73 -16.14
N TYR A 89 7.52 -1.52 -16.44
CA TYR A 89 8.86 -1.10 -16.04
C TYR A 89 9.03 -1.07 -14.51
N ALA A 90 8.07 -0.48 -13.79
CA ALA A 90 8.08 -0.41 -12.34
C ALA A 90 8.01 -1.82 -11.72
N ALA A 91 7.14 -2.70 -12.23
CA ALA A 91 7.06 -4.10 -11.83
C ALA A 91 8.41 -4.82 -12.00
N ARG A 92 9.03 -4.71 -13.19
CA ARG A 92 10.35 -5.30 -13.46
C ARG A 92 11.42 -4.78 -12.49
N LYS A 93 11.42 -3.48 -12.18
CA LYS A 93 12.35 -2.89 -11.19
C LYS A 93 12.12 -3.42 -9.78
N LYS A 94 10.87 -3.58 -9.35
CA LYS A 94 10.51 -4.20 -8.07
C LYS A 94 11.02 -5.65 -8.01
N VAL A 95 10.85 -6.44 -9.08
CA VAL A 95 11.36 -7.83 -9.10
C VAL A 95 12.88 -7.87 -9.06
N GLN A 96 13.56 -7.00 -9.81
CA GLN A 96 15.02 -6.87 -9.76
C GLN A 96 15.53 -6.47 -8.37
N PHE A 97 14.73 -5.70 -7.62
CA PHE A 97 15.03 -5.34 -6.25
C PHE A 97 14.91 -6.56 -5.32
N PHE A 98 13.81 -7.32 -5.39
CA PHE A 98 13.66 -8.60 -4.68
C PHE A 98 14.78 -9.59 -4.98
N HIS A 99 15.21 -9.67 -6.25
CA HIS A 99 16.32 -10.53 -6.65
C HIS A 99 17.63 -10.22 -5.91
N ARG A 100 17.86 -8.96 -5.53
CA ARG A 100 19.04 -8.55 -4.77
C ARG A 100 18.88 -8.81 -3.28
N LEU A 101 17.66 -8.64 -2.75
CA LEU A 101 17.35 -8.85 -1.33
C LEU A 101 17.33 -10.31 -0.92
N VAL A 102 17.02 -11.20 -1.86
CA VAL A 102 16.93 -12.65 -1.65
C VAL A 102 17.99 -13.34 -2.52
N PRO A 103 19.25 -13.38 -2.06
CA PRO A 103 20.34 -14.00 -2.81
C PRO A 103 20.11 -15.51 -2.93
N SER A 104 20.28 -16.02 -4.15
CA SER A 104 20.07 -17.42 -4.50
C SER A 104 21.18 -18.30 -3.92
N LYS A 105 20.98 -18.85 -2.70
CA LYS A 105 21.93 -19.82 -2.10
C LYS A 105 21.69 -21.27 -2.55
N SER A 106 20.44 -21.69 -2.83
CA SER A 106 20.02 -22.82 -3.70
C SER A 106 18.50 -23.05 -3.56
N LYS A 107 17.89 -23.76 -4.53
CA LYS A 107 16.45 -24.08 -4.72
C LYS A 107 15.52 -22.87 -4.99
N ILE A 108 14.42 -23.18 -5.65
CA ILE A 108 13.40 -22.28 -6.20
C ILE A 108 13.02 -21.21 -5.17
N ARG A 109 13.09 -19.92 -5.55
CA ARG A 109 12.65 -18.83 -4.69
C ARG A 109 11.14 -18.67 -4.76
N VAL A 110 10.50 -18.52 -3.62
CA VAL A 110 9.05 -18.36 -3.50
C VAL A 110 8.70 -16.95 -3.06
N LEU A 111 7.88 -16.26 -3.85
CA LEU A 111 7.41 -14.90 -3.63
C LEU A 111 5.91 -14.90 -3.34
N LEU A 112 5.49 -14.22 -2.28
CA LEU A 112 4.11 -13.84 -2.04
C LEU A 112 3.92 -12.35 -2.34
N ASP A 113 2.90 -12.00 -3.10
CA ASP A 113 2.42 -10.62 -3.24
C ASP A 113 1.01 -10.51 -2.68
N VAL A 114 0.86 -9.78 -1.57
CA VAL A 114 -0.44 -9.51 -0.93
C VAL A 114 -0.98 -8.20 -1.48
N GLY A 115 -2.21 -8.22 -1.99
CA GLY A 115 -2.78 -7.16 -2.83
C GLY A 115 -2.15 -7.14 -4.22
N CYS A 116 -2.11 -8.30 -4.88
CA CYS A 116 -1.39 -8.45 -6.16
C CYS A 116 -2.06 -7.74 -7.36
N GLY A 117 -3.26 -7.18 -7.16
CA GLY A 117 -4.05 -6.54 -8.19
C GLY A 117 -4.24 -7.48 -9.38
N ILE A 118 -4.05 -6.95 -10.59
CA ILE A 118 -4.16 -7.72 -11.85
C ILE A 118 -2.91 -8.58 -12.18
N GLY A 119 -1.98 -8.78 -11.24
CA GLY A 119 -0.88 -9.74 -11.34
C GLY A 119 0.34 -9.31 -12.18
N VAL A 120 0.49 -8.03 -12.54
CA VAL A 120 1.63 -7.55 -13.38
C VAL A 120 2.98 -7.80 -12.70
N PHE A 121 3.08 -7.58 -11.39
CA PHE A 121 4.30 -7.85 -10.63
C PHE A 121 4.63 -9.34 -10.57
N LEU A 122 3.62 -10.18 -10.32
CA LEU A 122 3.76 -11.64 -10.29
C LEU A 122 4.17 -12.21 -11.66
N GLU A 123 3.63 -11.68 -12.75
CA GLU A 123 4.04 -12.06 -14.11
C GLU A 123 5.54 -11.79 -14.35
N GLU A 124 6.02 -10.60 -13.99
CA GLU A 124 7.44 -10.25 -14.10
C GLU A 124 8.32 -11.09 -13.16
N ALA A 125 7.80 -11.49 -11.99
CA ALA A 125 8.50 -12.38 -11.07
C ALA A 125 8.63 -13.81 -11.66
N LYS A 126 7.57 -14.35 -12.27
CA LYS A 126 7.63 -15.64 -12.99
C LYS A 126 8.64 -15.62 -14.12
N LYS A 127 8.68 -14.54 -14.93
CA LYS A 127 9.70 -14.34 -15.98
C LYS A 127 11.13 -14.39 -15.43
N GLN A 128 11.32 -14.04 -14.15
CA GLN A 128 12.60 -14.10 -13.44
C GLN A 128 12.75 -15.35 -12.55
N LYS A 129 12.01 -16.42 -12.87
CA LYS A 129 12.09 -17.76 -12.26
C LYS A 129 11.75 -17.80 -10.77
N TRP A 130 10.87 -16.92 -10.31
CA TRP A 130 10.23 -17.06 -9.01
C TRP A 130 9.02 -17.99 -9.13
N THR A 131 8.83 -18.86 -8.13
CA THR A 131 7.50 -19.41 -7.84
C THR A 131 6.71 -18.33 -7.13
N VAL A 132 5.48 -18.08 -7.58
CA VAL A 132 4.69 -16.95 -7.12
C VAL A 132 3.39 -17.41 -6.46
N PHE A 133 2.96 -16.65 -5.48
CA PHE A 133 1.64 -16.71 -4.84
C PHE A 133 1.09 -15.29 -4.78
N GLY A 134 -0.21 -15.15 -5.01
CA GLY A 134 -0.90 -13.86 -4.95
C GLY A 134 -2.09 -13.94 -4.00
N VAL A 135 -2.36 -12.84 -3.31
CA VAL A 135 -3.60 -12.62 -2.54
C VAL A 135 -4.26 -11.34 -3.06
N GLU A 136 -5.54 -11.38 -3.42
CA GLU A 136 -6.29 -10.24 -3.94
C GLU A 136 -7.78 -10.36 -3.58
N ILE A 137 -8.30 -9.33 -2.92
CA ILE A 137 -9.69 -9.30 -2.44
C ILE A 137 -10.69 -9.05 -3.57
N SER A 138 -10.32 -8.24 -4.56
CA SER A 138 -11.19 -7.95 -5.70
C SER A 138 -11.27 -9.16 -6.63
N GLU A 139 -12.45 -9.79 -6.70
CA GLU A 139 -12.68 -10.95 -7.56
C GLU A 139 -12.32 -10.67 -9.04
N ASN A 140 -12.64 -9.47 -9.54
CA ASN A 140 -12.32 -9.08 -10.91
C ASN A 140 -10.80 -8.96 -11.15
N ALA A 141 -10.06 -8.32 -10.24
CA ALA A 141 -8.62 -8.20 -10.35
C ALA A 141 -7.94 -9.57 -10.20
N ARG A 142 -8.44 -10.39 -9.26
CA ARG A 142 -8.01 -11.76 -9.01
C ARG A 142 -8.14 -12.64 -10.27
N LYS A 143 -9.30 -12.66 -10.93
CA LYS A 143 -9.50 -13.40 -12.19
C LYS A 143 -8.55 -12.96 -13.31
N GLN A 144 -8.28 -11.65 -13.41
CA GLN A 144 -7.30 -11.13 -14.37
C GLN A 144 -5.87 -11.58 -14.03
N ALA A 145 -5.50 -11.53 -12.76
CA ALA A 145 -4.21 -12.02 -12.29
C ALA A 145 -4.03 -13.51 -12.57
N GLU A 146 -5.04 -14.34 -12.24
CA GLU A 146 -5.04 -15.78 -12.49
C GLU A 146 -4.81 -16.11 -13.96
N LYS A 147 -5.53 -15.43 -14.85
CA LYS A 147 -5.34 -15.57 -16.30
C LYS A 147 -3.94 -15.14 -16.73
N ARG A 148 -3.43 -14.03 -16.19
CA ARG A 148 -2.11 -13.47 -16.53
C ARG A 148 -0.97 -14.38 -16.10
N ILE A 149 -1.06 -14.97 -14.90
CA ILE A 149 -0.01 -15.83 -14.36
C ILE A 149 -0.26 -17.32 -14.60
N ASN A 150 -1.42 -17.71 -15.11
CA ASN A 150 -1.86 -19.09 -15.31
C ASN A 150 -1.75 -19.93 -14.03
N GLN A 151 -2.30 -19.42 -12.92
CA GLN A 151 -2.29 -20.07 -11.60
C GLN A 151 -3.39 -19.45 -10.72
N LEU A 152 -3.90 -20.20 -9.75
CA LEU A 152 -4.80 -19.70 -8.71
C LEU A 152 -4.20 -18.52 -7.93
N VAL A 153 -5.03 -17.51 -7.66
CA VAL A 153 -4.75 -16.40 -6.74
C VAL A 153 -5.76 -16.50 -5.60
N PHE A 154 -5.32 -16.25 -4.38
CA PHE A 154 -6.13 -16.44 -3.17
C PHE A 154 -6.88 -15.16 -2.82
N GLU A 155 -8.00 -15.26 -2.09
CA GLU A 155 -8.73 -14.09 -1.62
C GLU A 155 -8.08 -13.50 -0.37
N LYS A 156 -7.70 -14.37 0.57
CA LYS A 156 -7.13 -13.99 1.86
C LYS A 156 -5.81 -14.71 2.12
N ILE A 157 -5.03 -14.20 3.05
CA ILE A 157 -3.75 -14.80 3.45
C ILE A 157 -3.99 -16.18 4.08
N GLU A 158 -5.12 -16.34 4.77
CA GLU A 158 -5.52 -17.57 5.46
C GLU A 158 -5.83 -18.72 4.49
N ASP A 159 -6.20 -18.42 3.25
CA ASP A 159 -6.51 -19.41 2.21
C ASP A 159 -5.23 -20.04 1.61
N LEU A 160 -4.05 -19.46 1.88
CA LEU A 160 -2.77 -20.00 1.41
C LEU A 160 -2.46 -21.35 2.07
N PRO A 161 -1.86 -22.31 1.34
CA PRO A 161 -1.48 -23.60 1.90
C PRO A 161 -0.66 -23.45 3.20
N VAL A 162 -1.10 -24.10 4.28
CA VAL A 162 -0.56 -23.88 5.65
C VAL A 162 0.96 -24.04 5.73
N GLU A 163 1.48 -25.05 5.05
CA GLU A 163 2.91 -25.39 5.02
C GLU A 163 3.75 -24.48 4.11
N GLN A 164 3.12 -23.63 3.29
CA GLN A 164 3.85 -22.77 2.36
C GLN A 164 4.59 -21.67 3.12
N LYS A 165 5.90 -21.59 2.86
CA LYS A 165 6.78 -20.52 3.34
C LYS A 165 7.36 -19.72 2.19
N PHE A 166 7.69 -18.46 2.45
CA PHE A 166 8.12 -17.50 1.42
C PHE A 166 9.52 -16.95 1.69
N ASP A 167 10.31 -16.79 0.64
CA ASP A 167 11.62 -16.13 0.69
C ASP A 167 11.50 -14.61 0.51
N GLY A 168 10.47 -14.20 -0.24
CA GLY A 168 10.10 -12.80 -0.44
C GLY A 168 8.60 -12.61 -0.22
N ILE A 169 8.22 -11.51 0.42
CA ILE A 169 6.83 -11.09 0.61
C ILE A 169 6.72 -9.62 0.22
N SER A 170 5.70 -9.21 -0.54
CA SER A 170 5.40 -7.80 -0.84
C SER A 170 4.00 -7.38 -0.42
N LEU A 171 3.90 -6.15 0.07
CA LEU A 171 2.66 -5.39 0.29
C LEU A 171 2.89 -3.99 -0.30
N PHE A 172 2.42 -3.76 -1.52
CA PHE A 172 2.60 -2.46 -2.19
C PHE A 172 1.33 -1.61 -2.09
N HIS A 173 1.27 -0.67 -1.15
CA HIS A 173 0.07 0.12 -0.83
C HIS A 173 -1.13 -0.76 -0.45
N VAL A 174 -0.95 -1.54 0.62
CA VAL A 174 -1.91 -2.56 1.06
C VAL A 174 -2.07 -2.54 2.57
N LEU A 175 -0.96 -2.46 3.32
CA LEU A 175 -0.98 -2.57 4.78
C LEU A 175 -1.85 -1.47 5.44
N GLU A 176 -1.91 -0.28 4.83
CA GLU A 176 -2.75 0.85 5.25
C GLU A 176 -4.25 0.58 5.12
N HIS A 177 -4.64 -0.36 4.28
CA HIS A 177 -6.02 -0.80 4.08
C HIS A 177 -6.41 -2.00 4.97
N LEU A 178 -5.45 -2.65 5.62
CA LEU A 178 -5.72 -3.87 6.36
C LEU A 178 -6.29 -3.56 7.75
N PRO A 179 -7.36 -4.25 8.20
CA PRO A 179 -8.01 -3.94 9.48
C PRO A 179 -7.12 -4.05 10.71
N ASP A 180 -6.12 -4.93 10.70
CA ASP A 180 -5.16 -5.14 11.80
C ASP A 180 -3.74 -5.37 11.25
N PRO A 181 -2.93 -4.30 11.10
CA PRO A 181 -1.58 -4.40 10.54
C PRO A 181 -0.62 -5.14 11.47
N VAL A 182 -0.88 -5.20 12.78
CA VAL A 182 -0.04 -5.96 13.72
C VAL A 182 -0.26 -7.45 13.50
N HIS A 183 -1.51 -7.89 13.42
CA HIS A 183 -1.84 -9.29 13.15
C HIS A 183 -1.32 -9.72 11.78
N THR A 184 -1.56 -8.93 10.72
CA THR A 184 -1.05 -9.25 9.38
C THR A 184 0.46 -9.46 9.38
N LEU A 185 1.24 -8.53 9.96
CA LEU A 185 2.69 -8.67 9.97
C LEU A 185 3.18 -9.89 10.78
N LYS A 186 2.48 -10.28 11.84
CA LYS A 186 2.75 -11.53 12.58
C LYS A 186 2.50 -12.77 11.72
N VAL A 187 1.34 -12.85 11.06
CA VAL A 187 1.02 -13.97 10.15
C VAL A 187 2.06 -14.07 9.05
N LEU A 188 2.43 -12.95 8.42
CA LEU A 188 3.47 -12.93 7.40
C LEU A 188 4.84 -13.36 7.95
N HIS A 189 5.17 -12.98 9.18
CA HIS A 189 6.40 -13.43 9.85
C HIS A 189 6.41 -14.95 10.03
N GLU A 190 5.29 -15.54 10.42
CA GLU A 190 5.14 -16.99 10.56
C GLU A 190 5.25 -17.71 9.21
N ARG A 191 4.73 -17.11 8.14
CA ARG A 191 4.79 -17.63 6.76
C ARG A 191 6.13 -17.34 6.06
N ALA A 192 7.05 -16.61 6.67
CA ALA A 192 8.35 -16.30 6.11
C ALA A 192 9.41 -17.37 6.45
N GLN A 193 10.31 -17.67 5.50
CA GLN A 193 11.54 -18.43 5.77
C GLN A 193 12.50 -17.61 6.65
N PRO A 194 13.39 -18.25 7.44
CA PRO A 194 14.50 -17.55 8.08
C PRO A 194 15.32 -16.76 7.04
N GLY A 195 15.56 -15.47 7.30
CA GLY A 195 16.24 -14.58 6.36
C GLY A 195 15.38 -14.03 5.21
N ALA A 196 14.08 -14.35 5.15
CA ALA A 196 13.19 -13.82 4.13
C ALA A 196 13.05 -12.29 4.18
N ALA A 197 12.85 -11.69 3.01
CA ALA A 197 12.60 -10.25 2.88
C ALA A 197 11.10 -9.97 2.78
N LEU A 198 10.60 -9.08 3.62
CA LEU A 198 9.30 -8.46 3.48
C LEU A 198 9.49 -7.01 2.98
N VAL A 199 8.83 -6.65 1.88
CA VAL A 199 8.88 -5.30 1.32
C VAL A 199 7.51 -4.65 1.45
N LEU A 200 7.44 -3.55 2.18
CA LEU A 200 6.25 -2.72 2.33
C LEU A 200 6.42 -1.44 1.51
N ALA A 201 5.42 -1.02 0.76
CA ALA A 201 5.33 0.36 0.27
C ALA A 201 4.16 1.06 0.93
N LEU A 202 4.43 2.22 1.52
CA LEU A 202 3.45 2.98 2.29
C LEU A 202 3.58 4.47 1.95
N PRO A 203 2.45 5.20 1.89
CA PRO A 203 2.47 6.65 1.87
C PRO A 203 3.19 7.22 3.10
N ASN A 204 3.82 8.37 2.92
CA ASN A 204 4.55 9.06 3.97
C ASN A 204 3.86 10.38 4.35
N PRO A 205 3.11 10.42 5.46
CA PRO A 205 2.41 11.63 5.92
C PRO A 205 3.36 12.73 6.42
N LYS A 206 4.68 12.47 6.49
CA LYS A 206 5.73 13.45 6.80
C LYS A 206 6.46 13.97 5.56
N SER A 207 5.99 13.62 4.37
CA SER A 207 6.54 14.07 3.09
C SER A 207 6.22 15.55 2.82
N TRP A 208 7.00 16.17 1.93
CA TRP A 208 6.77 17.57 1.56
C TRP A 208 5.42 17.79 0.89
N ASP A 209 4.95 16.87 0.05
CA ASP A 209 3.66 17.00 -0.60
C ASP A 209 2.49 16.79 0.36
N ALA A 210 2.65 15.94 1.40
CA ALA A 210 1.66 15.87 2.49
C ALA A 210 1.50 17.21 3.20
N GLU A 211 2.61 17.87 3.54
CA GLU A 211 2.61 19.22 4.11
C GLU A 211 2.02 20.25 3.13
N HIS A 212 2.42 20.17 1.85
CA HIS A 212 2.04 21.15 0.84
C HIS A 212 0.55 21.13 0.51
N TYR A 213 -0.03 19.93 0.33
CA TYR A 213 -1.44 19.77 -0.03
C TYR A 213 -2.36 19.71 1.19
N GLY A 214 -1.83 19.45 2.39
CA GLY A 214 -2.59 19.43 3.64
C GLY A 214 -3.76 18.44 3.56
N VAL A 215 -4.98 18.93 3.83
CA VAL A 215 -6.21 18.12 3.75
C VAL A 215 -6.53 17.58 2.35
N HIS A 216 -5.93 18.16 1.29
CA HIS A 216 -6.13 17.71 -0.09
C HIS A 216 -5.07 16.72 -0.55
N TRP A 217 -4.14 16.30 0.32
CA TRP A 217 -3.13 15.31 -0.05
C TRP A 217 -3.80 13.97 -0.36
N ALA A 218 -3.63 13.50 -1.59
CA ALA A 218 -4.42 12.38 -2.09
C ALA A 218 -4.15 11.06 -1.38
N ALA A 219 -2.98 10.91 -0.76
CA ALA A 219 -2.63 9.69 -0.04
C ALA A 219 -3.22 9.61 1.38
N TRP A 220 -4.00 10.60 1.82
CA TRP A 220 -4.89 10.38 2.95
C TRP A 220 -5.97 9.35 2.65
N ASP A 221 -6.45 9.29 1.40
CA ASP A 221 -7.40 8.30 0.86
C ASP A 221 -8.43 7.77 1.89
N VAL A 222 -9.10 8.72 2.55
CA VAL A 222 -10.11 8.38 3.55
C VAL A 222 -11.40 7.93 2.86
N PRO A 223 -12.13 6.95 3.43
CA PRO A 223 -11.84 6.27 4.69
C PRO A 223 -11.11 4.93 4.53
N ILE A 224 -10.63 4.60 3.32
CA ILE A 224 -10.09 3.26 3.03
C ILE A 224 -8.63 3.08 3.47
N HIS A 225 -7.87 4.17 3.62
CA HIS A 225 -6.64 4.17 4.41
C HIS A 225 -7.01 4.25 5.88
N PHE A 226 -6.96 3.11 6.57
CA PHE A 226 -7.25 3.03 7.99
C PHE A 226 -6.11 3.59 8.84
N TRP A 227 -4.89 3.55 8.32
CA TRP A 227 -3.66 3.84 9.04
C TRP A 227 -2.74 4.76 8.24
N HIS A 228 -2.08 5.70 8.91
CA HIS A 228 -1.14 6.63 8.28
C HIS A 228 0.24 6.49 8.92
N PHE A 229 1.10 5.69 8.30
CA PHE A 229 2.36 5.24 8.90
C PHE A 229 3.50 6.24 8.75
N THR A 230 4.12 6.62 9.85
CA THR A 230 5.45 7.25 9.85
C THR A 230 6.55 6.18 9.80
N LYS A 231 7.80 6.60 9.58
CA LYS A 231 8.96 5.69 9.60
C LYS A 231 9.12 5.03 10.98
N GLU A 232 8.87 5.80 12.02
CA GLU A 232 8.92 5.38 13.41
C GLU A 232 7.85 4.32 13.70
N ASP A 233 6.65 4.48 13.16
CA ASP A 233 5.56 3.51 13.30
C ASP A 233 5.89 2.18 12.61
N VAL A 234 6.44 2.23 11.40
CA VAL A 234 6.86 1.01 10.69
C VAL A 234 7.98 0.29 11.45
N ASN A 235 8.94 1.01 12.02
CA ASN A 235 9.99 0.41 12.84
C ASN A 235 9.45 -0.26 14.11
N ARG A 236 8.50 0.40 14.79
CA ARG A 236 7.80 -0.16 15.96
C ARG A 236 6.99 -1.40 15.60
N LEU A 237 6.25 -1.35 14.48
CA LEU A 237 5.50 -2.49 13.96
C LEU A 237 6.41 -3.67 13.65
N ALA A 238 7.51 -3.43 12.93
CA ALA A 238 8.48 -4.46 12.61
C ALA A 238 8.98 -5.14 13.89
N THR A 239 9.47 -4.35 14.85
CA THR A 239 9.99 -4.86 16.13
C THR A 239 8.93 -5.65 16.91
N LYS A 240 7.70 -5.12 17.02
CA LYS A 240 6.58 -5.77 17.73
C LYS A 240 6.14 -7.09 17.10
N THR A 241 6.45 -7.30 15.83
CA THR A 241 5.99 -8.46 15.04
C THR A 241 7.12 -9.41 14.64
N GLY A 242 8.32 -9.25 15.22
CA GLY A 242 9.47 -10.14 15.03
C GLY A 242 10.31 -9.83 13.78
N TRP A 243 9.95 -8.79 13.02
CA TRP A 243 10.71 -8.34 11.87
C TRP A 243 11.81 -7.34 12.27
N GLN A 244 12.90 -7.30 11.52
CA GLN A 244 13.94 -6.29 11.64
C GLN A 244 13.89 -5.32 10.46
N LEU A 245 13.82 -4.01 10.71
CA LEU A 245 13.93 -3.01 9.65
C LEU A 245 15.38 -2.94 9.14
N GLU A 246 15.59 -3.30 7.87
CA GLU A 246 16.90 -3.34 7.22
C GLU A 246 17.21 -2.05 6.45
N SER A 247 16.25 -1.53 5.68
CA SER A 247 16.43 -0.27 4.97
C SER A 247 15.12 0.40 4.57
N ILE A 248 15.18 1.71 4.31
CA ILE A 248 14.09 2.53 3.76
C ILE A 248 14.57 3.09 2.43
N ARG A 249 13.70 3.05 1.40
CA ARG A 249 14.01 3.48 0.03
C ARG A 249 12.90 4.39 -0.50
N PRO A 250 13.22 5.41 -1.32
CA PRO A 250 12.21 6.32 -1.85
C PRO A 250 11.44 5.70 -3.02
N MET A 251 10.15 5.97 -3.10
CA MET A 251 9.31 5.64 -4.26
C MET A 251 9.00 6.89 -5.08
N ARG A 252 9.90 7.21 -6.01
CA ARG A 252 9.88 8.52 -6.69
C ARG A 252 8.72 8.73 -7.65
N LEU A 253 8.20 7.67 -8.24
CA LEU A 253 7.11 7.77 -9.21
C LEU A 253 5.79 8.16 -8.53
N ASP A 254 5.62 7.76 -7.27
CA ASP A 254 4.41 8.01 -6.49
C ASP A 254 4.17 9.50 -6.30
N ALA A 255 5.21 10.30 -6.06
CA ALA A 255 5.08 11.75 -5.89
C ALA A 255 4.39 12.44 -7.08
N TYR A 256 4.57 11.92 -8.30
CA TYR A 256 3.89 12.47 -9.48
C TYR A 256 2.43 12.05 -9.54
N TYR A 257 2.12 10.80 -9.20
CA TYR A 257 0.75 10.30 -9.20
C TYR A 257 -0.08 10.90 -8.06
N VAL A 258 0.46 10.92 -6.85
CA VAL A 258 -0.15 11.56 -5.68
C VAL A 258 -0.30 13.05 -5.91
N GLY A 259 0.69 13.73 -6.49
CA GLY A 259 0.57 15.14 -6.86
C GLY A 259 -0.55 15.40 -7.88
N LEU A 260 -0.71 14.53 -8.88
CA LEU A 260 -1.77 14.63 -9.88
C LEU A 260 -3.17 14.53 -9.28
N LEU A 261 -3.36 13.58 -8.36
CA LEU A 261 -4.63 13.43 -7.65
C LEU A 261 -4.86 14.58 -6.67
N SER A 262 -3.83 15.03 -5.95
CA SER A 262 -3.93 16.11 -4.98
C SER A 262 -4.31 17.44 -5.64
N GLU A 263 -3.74 17.77 -6.80
CA GLU A 263 -4.18 18.92 -7.61
C GLU A 263 -5.65 18.79 -8.02
N SER A 264 -6.10 17.58 -8.37
CA SER A 264 -7.51 17.32 -8.67
C SER A 264 -8.42 17.52 -7.46
N PHE A 265 -7.98 17.12 -6.27
CA PHE A 265 -8.75 17.26 -5.03
C PHE A 265 -8.82 18.73 -4.58
N GLN A 266 -7.73 19.47 -4.75
CA GLN A 266 -7.65 20.88 -4.36
C GLN A 266 -8.31 21.84 -5.35
N HIS A 267 -8.29 21.53 -6.65
CA HIS A 267 -8.70 22.46 -7.70
C HIS A 267 -9.80 21.93 -8.64
N GLY A 268 -10.29 20.71 -8.43
CA GLY A 268 -11.30 20.08 -9.30
C GLY A 268 -10.77 19.65 -10.68
N SER A 269 -9.47 19.77 -10.95
CA SER A 269 -8.84 19.31 -12.19
C SER A 269 -7.40 18.87 -11.95
N LYS A 270 -6.90 17.91 -12.73
CA LYS A 270 -5.58 17.28 -12.52
C LYS A 270 -4.38 18.21 -12.67
N ARG A 271 -4.53 19.38 -13.32
CA ARG A 271 -3.47 20.39 -13.57
C ARG A 271 -2.09 19.77 -13.87
N TRP A 272 -2.02 18.90 -14.88
CA TRP A 272 -0.87 18.01 -15.19
C TRP A 272 0.52 18.68 -15.10
N ILE A 273 0.67 19.89 -15.62
CA ILE A 273 1.94 20.63 -15.58
C ILE A 273 2.33 20.97 -14.13
N ALA A 274 1.38 21.51 -13.36
CA ALA A 274 1.59 21.84 -11.95
C ALA A 274 1.86 20.57 -11.14
N ALA A 275 1.02 19.53 -11.30
CA ALA A 275 1.20 18.24 -10.65
C ALA A 275 2.59 17.63 -10.88
N THR A 276 3.07 17.68 -12.13
CA THR A 276 4.40 17.17 -12.49
C THR A 276 5.51 17.97 -11.81
N TRP A 277 5.40 19.30 -11.80
CA TRP A 277 6.35 20.17 -11.12
C TRP A 277 6.37 19.95 -9.61
N LYS A 278 5.20 19.77 -8.99
CA LYS A 278 5.06 19.47 -7.56
C LYS A 278 5.62 18.10 -7.20
N GLY A 279 5.38 17.07 -8.02
CA GLY A 279 5.98 15.75 -7.85
C GLY A 279 7.50 15.77 -7.97
N PHE A 280 8.04 16.57 -8.90
CA PHE A 280 9.48 16.81 -8.99
C PHE A 280 10.03 17.48 -7.72
N TRP A 281 9.39 18.55 -7.24
CA TRP A 281 9.79 19.23 -6.01
C TRP A 281 9.67 18.36 -4.76
N SER A 282 8.62 17.55 -4.64
CA SER A 282 8.49 16.56 -3.57
C SER A 282 9.67 15.59 -3.56
N ASN A 283 10.08 15.08 -4.74
CA ASN A 283 11.23 14.21 -4.85
C ASN A 283 12.56 14.90 -4.48
N ILE A 284 12.75 16.15 -4.90
CA ILE A 284 13.96 16.92 -4.57
C ILE A 284 14.02 17.21 -3.07
N ARG A 285 12.93 17.71 -2.47
CA ARG A 285 12.88 18.01 -1.03
C ARG A 285 12.93 16.76 -0.16
N GLY A 286 12.32 15.66 -0.61
CA GLY A 286 12.33 14.38 0.10
C GLY A 286 13.66 13.61 -0.01
N GLY A 287 14.49 13.94 -1.00
CA GLY A 287 15.83 13.39 -1.16
C GLY A 287 15.85 11.86 -1.27
N ARG A 288 16.47 11.19 -0.29
CA ARG A 288 16.61 9.72 -0.24
C ARG A 288 15.66 9.05 0.75
N GLU A 289 15.06 9.78 1.68
CA GLU A 289 14.44 9.18 2.87
C GLU A 289 13.11 9.82 3.29
N ASN A 290 12.62 10.84 2.58
CA ASN A 290 11.38 11.54 2.94
C ASN A 290 10.53 11.92 1.71
N THR A 291 10.46 11.03 0.73
CA THR A 291 9.58 11.18 -0.45
C THR A 291 8.12 10.90 -0.11
N SER A 292 7.22 11.26 -1.03
CA SER A 292 5.75 11.06 -0.97
C SER A 292 5.32 9.67 -0.47
N SER A 293 5.96 8.63 -0.98
CA SER A 293 5.86 7.25 -0.48
C SER A 293 7.25 6.69 -0.20
N LEU A 294 7.31 5.72 0.71
CA LEU A 294 8.53 5.03 1.10
C LEU A 294 8.35 3.52 1.01
N MET A 295 9.41 2.84 0.58
CA MET A 295 9.53 1.40 0.55
C MET A 295 10.42 0.93 1.69
N TYR A 296 9.89 0.10 2.57
CA TYR A 296 10.57 -0.46 3.73
C TYR A 296 10.96 -1.90 3.44
N VAL A 297 12.21 -2.25 3.71
CA VAL A 297 12.71 -3.63 3.67
C VAL A 297 12.81 -4.13 5.09
N LEU A 298 12.00 -5.13 5.40
CA LEU A 298 12.02 -5.85 6.65
C LEU A 298 12.64 -7.23 6.44
N ARG A 299 13.40 -7.70 7.41
CA ARG A 299 14.10 -8.99 7.39
C ARG A 299 13.60 -9.87 8.52
N LYS A 300 13.29 -11.12 8.22
CA LYS A 300 13.09 -12.14 9.26
C LYS A 300 14.46 -12.58 9.77
N PRO A 301 14.77 -12.45 11.07
CA PRO A 301 16.00 -12.97 11.64
C PRO A 301 16.18 -14.47 11.32
N SER A 302 17.44 -14.91 11.23
CA SER A 302 17.77 -16.32 11.00
C SER A 302 17.54 -17.17 12.24
#